data_AF-A0A9P0MER6-F1
#
_entry.id   AF-A0A9P0MER6-F1
#
_cell.length_a   1.000
_cell.length_b   1.000
_cell.length_c   1.000
_cell.angle_alpha   90.00
_cell.angle_beta   90.00
_cell.angle_gamma   90.00
#
_symmetry.space_group_name_H-M   'P 1'
#
loop_
_entity.id
_entity.type
_entity.pdbx_description
1 polymer ?
#
loop_
_entity_poly.entity_id
_entity_poly.type
_entity_poly.pdbx_seq_one_letter_code
_entity_poly.pdbx_strand_id
1 'polypeptide(L)'
;MKICLRYLSEPGYQQGIGQELGVSQATVSRTVDRVVNSIVAQSNEWIKFTTTNHELMEAKRIWQSMYKFPATIGVIDCTYIEILKPNRHGDEYIDRKEMFTSVDVSWPGSVHDSRTWRNSQTRSQLINKANVELLGADGYGIEPCLMTPVRNPTPGAEINYNKLLKQERVIIERCFGQLKRRFPMKMKETMRMTNFLSAN
;
A
#
# COMPACT_ATOMS: atom_id res chain seq x y z
N MET A 1 -22.51 2.76 -12.35
CA MET A 1 -21.75 1.89 -11.43
C MET A 1 -21.41 0.53 -12.04
N LYS A 2 -22.39 -0.34 -12.40
CA LYS A 2 -22.18 -1.73 -12.89
C LYS A 2 -21.00 -1.92 -13.87
N ILE A 3 -20.89 -1.11 -14.91
CA ILE A 3 -19.79 -1.14 -15.91
C ILE A 3 -18.40 -1.07 -15.25
N CYS A 4 -18.19 -0.10 -14.35
CA CYS A 4 -16.90 0.09 -13.69
C CYS A 4 -16.61 -1.03 -12.69
N LEU A 5 -17.61 -1.50 -11.92
CA LEU A 5 -17.43 -2.64 -11.02
C LEU A 5 -17.03 -3.92 -11.77
N ARG A 6 -17.61 -4.19 -12.95
CA ARG A 6 -17.20 -5.32 -13.80
C ARG A 6 -15.77 -5.18 -14.30
N TYR A 7 -15.41 -4.00 -14.79
CA TYR A 7 -14.04 -3.74 -15.28
C TYR A 7 -12.98 -3.89 -14.18
N LEU A 8 -13.32 -3.53 -12.93
CA LEU A 8 -12.47 -3.72 -11.76
C LEU A 8 -12.40 -5.20 -11.30
N SER A 9 -13.38 -6.05 -11.63
CA SER A 9 -13.42 -7.45 -11.21
C SER A 9 -12.94 -8.47 -12.26
N GLU A 10 -12.96 -8.11 -13.54
CA GLU A 10 -12.66 -9.03 -14.66
C GLU A 10 -11.33 -8.65 -15.34
N PRO A 11 -10.33 -9.56 -15.42
CA PRO A 11 -9.09 -9.35 -16.16
C PRO A 11 -9.32 -9.50 -17.67
N GLY A 12 -10.17 -8.62 -18.23
CA GLY A 12 -10.64 -8.68 -19.61
C GLY A 12 -10.92 -7.29 -20.18
N TYR A 13 -10.40 -7.05 -21.39
CA TYR A 13 -10.46 -5.77 -22.10
C TYR A 13 -11.88 -5.19 -22.17
N GLN A 14 -11.97 -3.85 -22.09
CA GLN A 14 -13.22 -3.08 -22.10
C GLN A 14 -14.17 -3.38 -23.29
N GLN A 15 -13.67 -3.97 -24.38
CA GLN A 15 -14.46 -4.47 -25.50
C GLN A 15 -15.44 -5.58 -25.10
N GLY A 16 -15.03 -6.56 -24.27
CA GLY A 16 -15.88 -7.67 -23.85
C GLY A 16 -17.04 -7.19 -22.96
N ILE A 17 -16.74 -6.30 -22.01
CA ILE A 17 -17.74 -5.63 -21.16
C ILE A 17 -18.70 -4.78 -22.01
N GLY A 18 -18.20 -4.16 -23.09
CA GLY A 18 -19.04 -3.45 -24.04
C GLY A 18 -20.02 -4.38 -24.76
N GLN A 19 -19.52 -5.48 -25.31
CA GLN A 19 -20.33 -6.50 -26.01
C GLN A 19 -21.39 -7.11 -25.08
N GLU A 20 -21.02 -7.49 -23.86
CA GLU A 20 -21.92 -8.16 -22.89
C GLU A 20 -22.94 -7.21 -22.24
N LEU A 21 -22.70 -5.90 -22.25
CA LEU A 21 -23.64 -4.87 -21.78
C LEU A 21 -24.33 -4.08 -22.92
N GLY A 22 -24.10 -4.44 -24.19
CA GLY A 22 -24.72 -3.78 -25.35
C GLY A 22 -24.28 -2.32 -25.57
N VAL A 23 -23.05 -1.96 -25.17
CA VAL A 23 -22.52 -0.58 -25.27
C VAL A 23 -21.15 -0.54 -25.96
N SER A 24 -20.83 0.59 -26.60
CA SER A 24 -19.51 0.76 -27.22
C SER A 24 -18.39 0.80 -26.16
N GLN A 25 -17.20 0.31 -26.51
CA GLN A 25 -16.02 0.37 -25.64
C GLN A 25 -15.69 1.80 -25.20
N ALA A 26 -15.92 2.81 -26.05
CA ALA A 26 -15.75 4.21 -25.69
C ALA A 26 -16.71 4.66 -24.56
N THR A 27 -17.92 4.08 -24.49
CA THR A 27 -18.86 4.28 -23.37
C THR A 27 -18.42 3.52 -22.12
N VAL A 28 -17.76 2.36 -22.26
CA VAL A 28 -17.11 1.67 -21.14
C VAL A 28 -16.01 2.55 -20.55
N SER A 29 -15.04 3.01 -21.35
CA SER A 29 -13.95 3.89 -20.89
C SER A 29 -14.49 5.11 -20.14
N ARG A 30 -15.30 5.96 -20.79
CA ARG A 30 -15.86 7.17 -20.16
C ARG A 30 -16.63 6.88 -18.86
N THR A 31 -17.24 5.70 -18.73
CA THR A 31 -17.93 5.29 -17.50
C THR A 31 -16.96 4.85 -16.41
N VAL A 32 -15.87 4.16 -16.76
CA VAL A 32 -14.77 3.85 -15.85
C VAL A 32 -14.10 5.13 -15.40
N ASP A 33 -13.61 5.96 -16.34
CA ASP A 33 -12.87 7.19 -16.10
C ASP A 33 -13.65 8.13 -15.15
N ARG A 34 -14.94 8.35 -15.41
CA ARG A 34 -15.80 9.18 -14.55
C ARG A 34 -15.98 8.60 -13.15
N VAL A 35 -16.14 7.28 -13.01
CA VAL A 35 -16.32 6.64 -11.69
C VAL A 35 -15.01 6.61 -10.90
N VAL A 36 -13.89 6.27 -11.54
CA VAL A 36 -12.55 6.29 -10.92
C VAL A 36 -12.20 7.70 -10.46
N ASN A 37 -12.37 8.72 -11.30
CA ASN A 37 -12.11 10.11 -10.91
C ASN A 37 -13.03 10.58 -9.76
N SER A 38 -14.29 10.09 -9.71
CA SER A 38 -15.19 10.40 -8.58
C SER A 38 -14.74 9.73 -7.28
N ILE A 39 -14.17 8.51 -7.34
CA ILE A 39 -13.62 7.80 -6.19
C ILE A 39 -12.32 8.47 -5.72
N VAL A 40 -11.43 8.85 -6.64
CA VAL A 40 -10.18 9.56 -6.33
C VAL A 40 -10.46 10.94 -5.72
N ALA A 41 -11.47 11.67 -6.22
CA ALA A 41 -11.89 12.96 -5.65
C ALA A 41 -12.49 12.86 -4.24
N GLN A 42 -12.76 11.65 -3.73
CA GLN A 42 -13.23 11.39 -2.37
C GLN A 42 -12.25 10.51 -1.58
N SER A 43 -11.14 10.05 -2.19
CA SER A 43 -10.23 9.10 -1.55
C SER A 43 -9.52 9.70 -0.35
N ASN A 44 -9.34 11.02 -0.35
CA ASN A 44 -8.84 11.81 0.77
C ASN A 44 -9.73 11.71 2.02
N GLU A 45 -11.01 11.33 1.91
CA GLU A 45 -11.89 11.17 3.08
C GLU A 45 -11.66 9.86 3.83
N TRP A 46 -11.32 8.79 3.11
CA TRP A 46 -11.15 7.44 3.66
C TRP A 46 -9.69 7.00 3.81
N ILE A 47 -8.77 7.56 3.02
CA ILE A 47 -7.34 7.27 3.04
C ILE A 47 -6.62 8.45 3.71
N LYS A 48 -6.81 8.57 5.03
CA LYS A 48 -6.14 9.56 5.89
C LYS A 48 -5.07 8.87 6.72
N PHE A 49 -3.85 9.41 6.72
CA PHE A 49 -2.87 9.08 7.75
C PHE A 49 -3.14 9.95 8.99
N THR A 50 -3.07 9.36 10.18
CA THR A 50 -3.28 10.03 11.47
C THR A 50 -2.10 10.96 11.78
N THR A 51 -2.34 12.24 12.11
CA THR A 51 -1.24 13.24 12.21
C THR A 51 -1.29 14.13 13.44
N THR A 52 -2.48 14.32 14.02
CA THR A 52 -2.62 14.97 15.32
C THR A 52 -2.11 14.05 16.43
N ASN A 53 -1.63 14.63 17.54
CA ASN A 53 -1.17 13.83 18.68
C ASN A 53 -2.30 12.97 19.28
N HIS A 54 -3.55 13.41 19.19
CA HIS A 54 -4.72 12.66 19.66
C HIS A 54 -4.96 11.40 18.82
N GLU A 55 -5.02 11.51 17.49
CA GLU A 55 -5.18 10.35 16.60
C GLU A 55 -4.01 9.37 16.74
N LEU A 56 -2.78 9.87 16.86
CA LEU A 56 -1.58 9.04 17.07
C LEU A 56 -1.64 8.27 18.40
N MET A 57 -2.16 8.89 19.47
CA MET A 57 -2.35 8.21 20.75
C MET A 57 -3.48 7.17 20.72
N GLU A 58 -4.57 7.44 20.00
CA GLU A 58 -5.66 6.47 19.87
C GLU A 58 -5.29 5.30 18.95
N ALA A 59 -4.65 5.54 17.81
CA ALA A 59 -4.12 4.48 16.94
C ALA A 59 -3.13 3.57 17.69
N LYS A 60 -2.29 4.15 18.55
CA LYS A 60 -1.41 3.42 19.46
C LYS A 60 -2.19 2.58 20.48
N ARG A 61 -3.24 3.14 21.09
CA ARG A 61 -4.10 2.44 22.06
C ARG A 61 -4.82 1.24 21.40
N ILE A 62 -5.30 1.42 20.18
CA ILE A 62 -5.92 0.35 19.38
C ILE A 62 -4.88 -0.71 19.02
N TRP A 63 -3.67 -0.33 18.58
CA TRP A 63 -2.58 -1.28 18.32
C TRP A 63 -2.24 -2.12 19.55
N GLN A 64 -2.00 -1.49 20.70
CA GLN A 64 -1.70 -2.13 21.98
C GLN A 64 -2.83 -3.06 22.48
N SER A 65 -4.07 -2.89 22.01
CA SER A 65 -5.18 -3.80 22.34
C SER A 65 -5.18 -5.11 21.54
N MET A 66 -4.49 -5.15 20.41
CA MET A 66 -4.41 -6.31 19.50
C MET A 66 -3.02 -6.96 19.50
N TYR A 67 -1.98 -6.18 19.81
CA TYR A 67 -0.58 -6.45 19.51
C TYR A 67 0.36 -6.03 20.66
N LYS A 68 1.65 -6.35 20.56
CA LYS A 68 2.61 -6.28 21.68
C LYS A 68 3.71 -5.23 21.52
N PHE A 69 3.97 -4.71 20.31
CA PHE A 69 4.92 -3.61 20.18
C PHE A 69 4.40 -2.35 20.91
N PRO A 70 5.21 -1.74 21.80
CA PRO A 70 4.70 -0.77 22.76
C PRO A 70 4.59 0.65 22.22
N ALA A 71 5.29 1.03 21.15
CA ALA A 71 5.20 2.36 20.54
C ALA A 71 4.48 2.37 19.18
N THR A 72 4.10 1.20 18.64
CA THR A 72 3.52 1.08 17.30
C THR A 72 2.14 1.71 17.18
N ILE A 73 1.94 2.44 16.08
CA ILE A 73 0.62 2.93 15.61
C ILE A 73 0.11 2.18 14.36
N GLY A 74 1.00 1.43 13.69
CA GLY A 74 0.70 0.84 12.39
C GLY A 74 1.86 0.09 11.74
N VAL A 75 1.60 -0.39 10.53
CA VAL A 75 2.53 -1.18 9.70
C VAL A 75 2.72 -0.52 8.34
N ILE A 76 3.91 -0.68 7.76
CA ILE A 76 4.27 -0.15 6.43
C ILE A 76 4.91 -1.23 5.55
N ASP A 77 4.58 -1.24 4.26
CA ASP A 77 5.15 -2.17 3.28
C ASP A 77 5.07 -1.65 1.83
N CYS A 78 5.68 -2.36 0.87
CA CYS A 78 5.74 -2.13 -0.64
C CYS A 78 5.05 -4.12 -2.81
N THR A 79 4.21 -4.12 -3.92
CA THR A 79 3.16 -3.38 -4.70
C THR A 79 3.60 -2.13 -5.43
N TYR A 80 3.94 -2.19 -6.71
CA TYR A 80 3.82 -3.27 -7.69
C TYR A 80 2.36 -3.64 -8.03
N ILE A 81 1.50 -2.66 -8.31
CA ILE A 81 0.24 -2.91 -9.06
C ILE A 81 0.60 -3.15 -10.53
N GLU A 82 -0.04 -4.12 -11.17
CA GLU A 82 0.05 -4.32 -12.61
C GLU A 82 -0.58 -3.14 -13.38
N ILE A 83 0.19 -2.49 -14.27
CA ILE A 83 -0.20 -1.35 -15.12
C ILE A 83 0.12 -1.61 -16.61
N LEU A 84 -0.39 -0.76 -17.50
CA LEU A 84 0.06 -0.73 -18.90
C LEU A 84 1.31 0.14 -19.03
N LYS A 85 2.23 -0.24 -19.94
CA LYS A 85 3.43 0.53 -20.23
C LYS A 85 3.11 1.99 -20.54
N PRO A 86 3.67 2.96 -19.79
CA PRO A 86 3.62 4.37 -20.18
C PRO A 86 4.36 4.60 -21.50
N ASN A 87 3.67 5.19 -22.49
CA ASN A 87 4.24 5.53 -23.82
C ASN A 87 5.41 6.55 -23.77
N ARG A 88 5.67 7.14 -22.61
CA ARG A 88 6.85 7.95 -22.29
C ARG A 88 7.45 7.41 -21.00
N HIS A 89 8.78 7.32 -20.90
CA HIS A 89 9.50 6.87 -19.69
C HIS A 89 9.14 5.45 -19.20
N GLY A 90 8.46 4.62 -20.00
CA GLY A 90 7.98 3.31 -19.57
C GLY A 90 9.07 2.34 -19.07
N ASP A 91 10.32 2.51 -19.47
CA ASP A 91 11.44 1.67 -19.00
C ASP A 91 11.84 1.94 -17.54
N GLU A 92 11.41 3.07 -16.97
CA GLU A 92 11.54 3.37 -15.53
C GLU A 92 10.59 2.49 -14.67
N TYR A 93 9.48 2.03 -15.28
CA TYR A 93 8.41 1.23 -14.68
C TYR A 93 8.62 -0.29 -14.81
N ILE A 94 9.83 -0.71 -15.20
CA ILE A 94 10.24 -2.12 -15.21
C ILE A 94 10.81 -2.48 -13.82
N ASP A 95 10.25 -3.49 -13.14
CA ASP A 95 10.79 -3.95 -11.85
C ASP A 95 10.60 -5.46 -11.55
N ARG A 96 11.17 -5.93 -10.42
CA ARG A 96 11.36 -7.33 -10.04
C ARG A 96 10.72 -7.68 -8.66
N LYS A 97 9.48 -8.18 -8.66
CA LYS A 97 8.73 -8.96 -7.61
C LYS A 97 7.57 -8.24 -6.84
N GLU A 98 7.06 -8.84 -5.75
CA GLU A 98 5.68 -8.78 -5.20
C GLU A 98 5.60 -8.41 -3.69
N MET A 99 4.47 -8.00 -3.07
CA MET A 99 3.30 -7.19 -3.50
C MET A 99 2.42 -6.75 -2.27
N PHE A 100 2.25 -5.43 -2.05
CA PHE A 100 1.51 -4.65 -1.00
C PHE A 100 0.07 -4.06 -1.36
N THR A 101 -0.47 -2.97 -0.71
CA THR A 101 -1.83 -2.34 -0.90
C THR A 101 -1.99 -0.83 -1.22
N SER A 102 -1.62 0.10 -0.32
CA SER A 102 -1.99 1.54 -0.31
C SER A 102 -0.96 2.50 -0.99
N VAL A 103 -1.35 3.76 -1.24
CA VAL A 103 -1.10 4.37 -2.56
C VAL A 103 -0.21 5.64 -2.58
N ASP A 104 1.11 5.49 -2.62
CA ASP A 104 2.03 6.53 -3.16
C ASP A 104 2.57 6.13 -4.54
N VAL A 105 1.94 6.64 -5.60
CA VAL A 105 2.23 6.34 -7.01
C VAL A 105 3.41 7.14 -7.57
N SER A 106 4.03 8.02 -6.78
CA SER A 106 4.96 9.06 -7.28
C SER A 106 6.32 8.52 -7.75
N TRP A 107 6.56 7.21 -7.61
CA TRP A 107 7.87 6.58 -7.80
C TRP A 107 7.78 5.37 -8.72
N PRO A 108 8.64 5.28 -9.76
CA PRO A 108 8.70 4.11 -10.62
C PRO A 108 9.03 2.82 -9.85
N GLY A 109 8.68 1.66 -10.42
CA GLY A 109 8.83 0.36 -9.74
C GLY A 109 10.24 0.10 -9.20
N SER A 110 11.24 0.49 -9.98
CA SER A 110 12.69 0.35 -9.71
C SER A 110 13.23 1.08 -8.46
N VAL A 111 12.40 1.79 -7.70
CA VAL A 111 12.79 2.60 -6.53
C VAL A 111 12.67 1.81 -5.21
N HIS A 112 13.79 1.57 -4.52
CA HIS A 112 13.80 0.88 -3.21
C HIS A 112 12.91 1.53 -2.13
N ASP A 113 12.38 0.71 -1.22
CA ASP A 113 11.50 1.10 -0.10
C ASP A 113 12.14 2.18 0.78
N SER A 114 13.41 1.97 1.13
CA SER A 114 14.25 2.94 1.84
C SER A 114 14.36 4.30 1.14
N ARG A 115 14.15 4.41 -0.18
CA ARG A 115 14.13 5.69 -0.91
C ARG A 115 12.73 6.30 -0.89
N THR A 116 11.67 5.52 -1.11
CA THR A 116 10.30 6.06 -1.07
C THR A 116 9.93 6.55 0.34
N TRP A 117 10.22 5.76 1.37
CA TRP A 117 10.02 6.16 2.77
C TRP A 117 10.72 7.48 3.12
N ARG A 118 12.00 7.64 2.71
CA ARG A 118 12.79 8.87 2.96
C ARG A 118 12.19 10.14 2.35
N ASN A 119 11.40 10.02 1.29
CA ASN A 119 10.74 11.13 0.61
C ASN A 119 9.24 11.24 0.96
N SER A 120 8.73 10.39 1.86
CA SER A 120 7.31 10.38 2.22
C SER A 120 6.94 11.52 3.18
N GLN A 121 5.73 12.06 3.01
CA GLN A 121 5.16 13.03 3.96
C GLN A 121 4.99 12.41 5.36
N THR A 122 4.60 11.13 5.42
CA THR A 122 4.43 10.36 6.66
C THR A 122 5.71 10.35 7.50
N ARG A 123 6.87 10.06 6.89
CA ARG A 123 8.17 10.13 7.59
C ARG A 123 8.42 11.52 8.16
N SER A 124 8.19 12.56 7.36
CA SER A 124 8.41 13.95 7.76
C SER A 124 7.54 14.36 8.96
N GLN A 125 6.35 13.76 9.10
CA GLN A 125 5.43 13.99 10.22
C GLN A 125 5.76 13.14 11.47
N LEU A 126 6.36 11.95 11.30
CA LEU A 126 6.66 11.01 12.39
C LEU A 126 8.09 11.11 12.95
N ILE A 127 9.09 11.53 12.17
CA ILE A 127 10.51 11.45 12.55
C ILE A 127 10.87 12.23 13.84
N ASN A 128 10.07 13.25 14.17
CA ASN A 128 10.21 14.07 15.38
C ASN A 128 9.17 13.73 16.48
N LYS A 129 8.41 12.64 16.34
CA LYS A 129 7.43 12.18 17.35
C LYS A 129 8.10 11.17 18.28
N ALA A 130 8.26 11.54 19.55
CA ALA A 130 8.72 10.60 20.56
C ALA A 130 7.67 9.49 20.80
N ASN A 131 8.12 8.25 21.02
CA ASN A 131 7.28 7.13 21.44
C ASN A 131 6.14 6.77 20.45
N VAL A 132 6.39 6.92 19.14
CA VAL A 132 5.51 6.55 18.03
C VAL A 132 6.33 5.89 16.92
N GLU A 133 6.01 4.63 16.57
CA GLU A 133 6.72 3.88 15.53
C GLU A 133 5.79 3.17 14.53
N LEU A 134 6.32 2.84 13.35
CA LEU A 134 5.73 1.93 12.37
C LEU A 134 6.56 0.65 12.29
N LEU A 135 5.95 -0.49 11.97
CA LEU A 135 6.68 -1.74 11.69
C LEU A 135 6.82 -1.97 10.17
N GLY A 136 8.06 -2.05 9.69
CA GLY A 136 8.41 -2.17 8.27
C GLY A 136 8.94 -3.54 7.83
N ALA A 137 9.11 -3.68 6.52
CA ALA A 137 9.88 -4.75 5.89
C ALA A 137 11.40 -4.58 6.07
N ASP A 138 12.17 -5.58 5.65
CA ASP A 138 13.64 -5.58 5.63
C ASP A 138 14.27 -4.73 4.52
N GLY A 139 13.48 -4.32 3.51
CA GLY A 139 13.88 -3.35 2.47
C GLY A 139 13.94 -1.89 2.94
N TYR A 140 13.41 -1.59 4.14
CA TYR A 140 13.54 -0.30 4.79
C TYR A 140 14.82 -0.21 5.64
N GLY A 141 15.26 1.03 5.91
CA GLY A 141 16.23 1.32 6.95
C GLY A 141 15.52 1.58 8.28
N ILE A 142 16.13 1.15 9.38
CA ILE A 142 15.64 1.44 10.74
C ILE A 142 15.79 2.93 11.07
N GLU A 143 14.76 3.54 11.64
CA GLU A 143 14.72 4.94 12.07
C GLU A 143 13.91 5.07 13.39
N PRO A 144 14.02 6.18 14.13
CA PRO A 144 13.31 6.37 15.42
C PRO A 144 11.78 6.22 15.37
N CYS A 145 11.17 6.28 14.18
CA CYS A 145 9.75 6.04 13.94
C CYS A 145 9.46 4.88 12.98
N LEU A 146 10.46 4.04 12.65
CA LEU A 146 10.32 2.88 11.77
C LEU A 146 11.22 1.72 12.22
N MET A 147 10.60 0.70 12.81
CA MET A 147 11.27 -0.53 13.24
C MET A 147 11.26 -1.59 12.14
N THR A 148 12.40 -2.20 11.88
CA THR A 148 12.61 -3.20 10.81
C THR A 148 13.15 -4.51 11.39
N PRO A 149 13.11 -5.64 10.66
CA PRO A 149 13.75 -6.88 11.10
C PRO A 149 15.26 -6.69 11.36
N VAL A 150 15.78 -7.33 12.41
CA VAL A 150 17.23 -7.48 12.62
C VAL A 150 17.79 -8.41 11.55
N ARG A 151 18.82 -7.96 10.83
CA ARG A 151 19.51 -8.76 9.82
C ARG A 151 20.53 -9.68 10.52
N ASN A 152 20.57 -10.96 10.13
CA ASN A 152 21.39 -12.01 10.75
C ASN A 152 21.19 -12.13 12.29
N PRO A 153 19.95 -12.34 12.77
CA PRO A 153 19.62 -12.28 14.20
C PRO A 153 20.26 -13.42 15.00
N THR A 154 20.82 -13.07 16.15
CA THR A 154 21.38 -14.01 17.13
C THR A 154 20.30 -14.79 17.89
N PRO A 155 20.62 -16.01 18.38
CA PRO A 155 19.69 -16.80 19.21
C PRO A 155 19.21 -16.05 20.46
N GLY A 156 17.91 -16.16 20.75
CA GLY A 156 17.28 -15.48 21.89
C GLY A 156 16.51 -14.23 21.46
N ALA A 157 16.92 -13.06 21.95
CA ALA A 157 16.14 -11.83 21.87
C ALA A 157 15.83 -11.39 20.42
N GLU A 158 16.82 -11.37 19.53
CA GLU A 158 16.67 -10.86 18.16
C GLU A 158 15.79 -11.76 17.30
N ILE A 159 15.90 -13.09 17.45
CA ILE A 159 14.99 -14.05 16.82
C ILE A 159 13.55 -13.87 17.34
N ASN A 160 13.37 -13.62 18.63
CA ASN A 160 12.03 -13.43 19.21
C ASN A 160 11.40 -12.09 18.80
N TYR A 161 12.20 -11.02 18.72
CA TYR A 161 11.82 -9.74 18.12
C TYR A 161 11.37 -9.92 16.65
N ASN A 162 12.19 -10.59 15.82
CA ASN A 162 11.85 -10.83 14.41
C ASN A 162 10.59 -11.69 14.23
N LYS A 163 10.37 -12.70 15.09
CA LYS A 163 9.13 -13.48 15.11
C LYS A 163 7.92 -12.59 15.42
N LEU A 164 8.02 -11.73 16.43
CA LEU A 164 6.92 -10.85 16.85
C LEU A 164 6.61 -9.80 15.78
N LEU A 165 7.62 -9.10 15.26
CA LEU A 165 7.48 -8.10 14.20
C LEU A 165 6.82 -8.73 12.96
N LYS A 166 7.21 -9.95 12.59
CA LYS A 166 6.55 -10.69 11.51
C LYS A 166 5.10 -11.02 11.84
N GLN A 167 4.77 -11.48 13.05
CA GLN A 167 3.40 -11.79 13.45
C GLN A 167 2.47 -10.57 13.36
N GLU A 168 2.93 -9.39 13.79
CA GLU A 168 2.14 -8.17 13.75
C GLU A 168 1.98 -7.64 12.31
N ARG A 169 3.02 -7.74 11.47
CA ARG A 169 2.93 -7.41 10.03
C ARG A 169 1.97 -8.30 9.22
N VAL A 170 1.53 -9.46 9.72
CA VAL A 170 0.55 -10.31 8.99
C VAL A 170 -0.74 -9.55 8.64
N ILE A 171 -1.14 -8.52 9.38
CA ILE A 171 -2.32 -7.69 9.02
C ILE A 171 -2.14 -6.99 7.67
N ILE A 172 -0.92 -6.54 7.35
CA ILE A 172 -0.62 -5.85 6.09
C ILE A 172 -0.65 -6.86 4.94
N GLU A 173 0.02 -8.01 5.10
CA GLU A 173 0.00 -9.15 4.15
C GLU A 173 -1.44 -9.60 3.82
N ARG A 174 -2.31 -9.70 4.83
CA ARG A 174 -3.74 -10.05 4.67
C ARG A 174 -4.55 -8.97 3.96
N CYS A 175 -4.21 -7.70 4.14
CA CYS A 175 -4.83 -6.61 3.39
C CYS A 175 -4.47 -6.70 1.90
N PHE A 176 -3.21 -7.00 1.57
CA PHE A 176 -2.74 -7.22 0.19
C PHE A 176 -3.48 -8.37 -0.47
N GLY A 177 -3.57 -9.50 0.23
CA GLY A 177 -4.30 -10.68 -0.25
C GLY A 177 -5.77 -10.38 -0.55
N GLN A 178 -6.42 -9.52 0.24
CA GLN A 178 -7.80 -9.09 -0.01
C GLN A 178 -7.89 -8.13 -1.20
N LEU A 179 -7.03 -7.11 -1.29
CA LEU A 179 -7.04 -6.14 -2.39
C LEU A 179 -6.84 -6.82 -3.75
N LYS A 180 -5.81 -7.65 -3.90
CA LYS A 180 -5.52 -8.41 -5.13
C LYS A 180 -6.68 -9.33 -5.54
N ARG A 181 -7.31 -10.01 -4.57
CA ARG A 181 -8.47 -10.89 -4.82
C ARG A 181 -9.72 -10.10 -5.20
N ARG A 182 -9.85 -8.86 -4.71
CA ARG A 182 -11.00 -7.99 -5.02
C ARG A 182 -10.85 -7.30 -6.38
N PHE A 183 -9.63 -6.97 -6.77
CA PHE A 183 -9.29 -6.27 -8.00
C PHE A 183 -8.20 -7.04 -8.77
N PRO A 184 -8.52 -8.18 -9.41
CA PRO A 184 -7.55 -9.05 -10.09
C PRO A 184 -7.14 -8.51 -11.47
N MET A 185 -7.10 -7.19 -11.65
CA MET A 185 -6.77 -6.54 -12.92
C MET A 185 -5.36 -6.92 -13.37
N LYS A 186 -5.26 -7.60 -14.52
CA LYS A 186 -3.97 -7.94 -15.13
C LYS A 186 -3.57 -6.93 -16.20
N MET A 187 -2.38 -6.36 -16.07
CA MET A 187 -1.79 -5.41 -17.01
C MET A 187 -0.25 -5.60 -17.04
N LYS A 188 0.39 -5.24 -18.16
CA LYS A 188 1.66 -5.88 -18.58
C LYS A 188 2.95 -5.46 -17.86
N GLU A 189 2.96 -4.40 -17.07
CA GLU A 189 4.14 -3.85 -16.37
C GLU A 189 3.78 -3.44 -14.92
N THR A 190 4.70 -2.86 -14.13
CA THR A 190 4.63 -2.94 -12.66
C THR A 190 4.91 -1.60 -11.94
N MET A 191 3.95 -1.10 -11.15
CA MET A 191 3.97 0.27 -10.60
C MET A 191 4.14 0.34 -9.08
N ARG A 192 5.19 1.04 -8.63
CA ARG A 192 5.46 1.52 -7.26
C ARG A 192 4.22 2.11 -6.54
N MET A 193 3.88 1.60 -5.35
CA MET A 193 3.02 2.21 -4.34
C MET A 193 3.69 2.05 -2.95
N THR A 194 3.51 2.99 -2.01
CA THR A 194 3.99 2.86 -0.62
C THR A 194 2.84 2.93 0.39
N ASN A 195 2.80 1.96 1.32
CA ASN A 195 1.54 1.38 1.77
C ASN A 195 1.51 1.37 3.30
N PHE A 196 0.71 2.25 3.88
CA PHE A 196 0.49 2.38 5.31
C PHE A 196 -0.82 1.72 5.73
N LEU A 197 -0.84 1.04 6.87
CA LEU A 197 -2.05 0.82 7.68
C LEU A 197 -1.82 1.40 9.08
N SER A 198 -2.62 2.40 9.44
CA SER A 198 -2.86 2.81 10.83
C SER A 198 -3.91 1.88 11.44
N ALA A 199 -3.87 1.67 12.76
CA ALA A 199 -5.03 1.15 13.48
C ALA A 199 -6.04 2.31 13.71
N ASN A 200 -7.21 2.21 13.07
CA ASN A 200 -8.33 3.14 13.19
C ASN A 200 -9.61 2.35 13.51
#